data_AF-A0A397V781-F1
#
_entry.id   AF-A0A397V781-F1
#
_cell.length_a   1.000
_cell.length_b   1.000
_cell.length_c   1.000
_cell.angle_alpha   90.00
_cell.angle_beta   90.00
_cell.angle_gamma   90.00
#
_symmetry.space_group_name_H-M   'P 1'
#
loop_
_entity.id
_entity.type
_entity.pdbx_description
1 polymer ?
#
loop_
_entity_poly.entity_id
_entity_poly.type
_entity_poly.pdbx_seq_one_letter_code
_entity_poly.pdbx_strand_id
1 'polypeptide(L)'
;LRLLEIKAHSNMTNDMYSEIMDAFNEQNISLYCATKKLSSLVSIDPIWIDCCLKSCCAFTGNLKDLKECPACGEARYKKNSKKKVGIKKMAFFPLKDRLIIQYQNFNWSLELQYRANYTMSQEYLQHRLYGDIFDGRRY
;
A
#
# COMPACT_ATOMS: atom_id res chain seq x y z
N LEU A 1 1.19 17.27 -6.73
CA LEU A 1 2.17 16.19 -7.05
C LEU A 1 3.50 16.72 -7.55
N ARG A 2 3.58 17.60 -8.56
CA ARG A 2 4.87 18.25 -8.94
C ARG A 2 5.57 18.97 -7.78
N LEU A 3 4.83 19.66 -6.92
CA LEU A 3 5.41 20.31 -5.75
C LEU A 3 5.98 19.29 -4.73
N LEU A 4 5.32 18.14 -4.56
CA LEU A 4 5.82 17.04 -3.72
C LEU A 4 7.09 16.42 -4.31
N GLU A 5 7.14 16.26 -5.63
CA GLU A 5 8.32 15.78 -6.36
C GLU A 5 9.50 16.76 -6.22
N ILE A 6 9.26 18.07 -6.38
CA ILE A 6 10.25 19.12 -6.12
C ILE A 6 10.72 19.06 -4.67
N LYS A 7 9.80 18.92 -3.71
CA LYS A 7 10.12 18.78 -2.29
C LYS A 7 11.00 17.56 -2.02
N ALA A 8 10.74 16.43 -2.67
CA ALA A 8 11.51 15.20 -2.46
C ALA A 8 12.96 15.30 -2.96
N HIS A 9 13.24 16.20 -3.90
CA HIS A 9 14.57 16.38 -4.50
C HIS A 9 15.23 17.73 -4.17
N SER A 10 14.65 18.51 -3.26
CA SER A 10 15.17 19.82 -2.82
C SER A 10 15.13 19.95 -1.31
N ASN A 11 15.75 21.00 -0.76
CA ASN A 11 15.71 21.32 0.67
C ASN A 11 14.45 22.10 1.07
N MET A 12 13.32 21.89 0.38
CA MET A 12 12.06 22.55 0.71
C MET A 12 11.53 22.06 2.07
N THR A 13 11.34 22.97 3.01
CA THR A 13 10.79 22.68 4.34
C THR A 13 9.31 22.29 4.27
N ASN A 14 8.78 21.71 5.36
CA ASN A 14 7.34 21.40 5.43
C ASN A 14 6.52 22.69 5.47
N ASP A 15 6.97 23.70 6.18
CA ASP A 15 6.26 24.98 6.31
C ASP A 15 6.15 25.70 4.96
N MET A 16 7.26 25.79 4.21
CA MET A 16 7.25 26.40 2.87
C MET A 16 6.39 25.59 1.88
N TYR A 17 6.36 24.27 2.00
CA TYR A 17 5.47 23.42 1.19
C TYR A 17 4.01 23.69 1.51
N SER A 18 3.65 23.80 2.81
CA SER A 18 2.29 24.12 3.25
C SER A 18 1.86 25.50 2.80
N GLU A 19 2.70 26.52 2.96
CA GLU A 19 2.41 27.89 2.50
C GLU A 19 2.14 27.94 0.99
N ILE A 20 2.94 27.22 0.19
CA ILE A 20 2.69 27.11 -1.25
C ILE A 20 1.39 26.34 -1.51
N MET A 21 1.15 25.21 -0.85
CA MET A 21 -0.10 24.48 -1.04
C MET A 21 -1.32 25.33 -0.68
N ASP A 22 -1.24 26.15 0.37
CA ASP A 22 -2.30 27.04 0.83
C ASP A 22 -2.51 28.23 -0.13
N ALA A 23 -1.42 28.84 -0.62
CA ALA A 23 -1.47 29.91 -1.62
C ALA A 23 -2.04 29.45 -2.97
N PHE A 24 -1.89 28.17 -3.31
CA PHE A 24 -2.39 27.57 -4.55
C PHE A 24 -3.66 26.72 -4.35
N ASN A 25 -4.22 26.67 -3.12
CA ASN A 25 -5.35 25.80 -2.76
C ASN A 25 -6.72 26.28 -3.27
N GLU A 26 -6.77 27.30 -4.13
CA GLU A 26 -8.02 27.73 -4.78
C GLU A 26 -8.60 26.68 -5.73
N GLN A 27 -7.81 25.66 -6.11
CA GLN A 27 -8.29 24.56 -6.94
C GLN A 27 -8.62 23.34 -6.08
N ASN A 28 -9.91 23.15 -5.80
CA ASN A 28 -10.44 21.88 -5.31
C ASN A 28 -10.08 20.77 -6.32
N ILE A 29 -8.94 20.09 -6.09
CA ILE A 29 -8.56 18.93 -6.90
C ILE A 29 -9.55 17.83 -6.58
N SER A 30 -10.42 17.52 -7.55
CA SER A 30 -11.35 16.40 -7.38
C SER A 30 -10.59 15.09 -7.13
N LEU A 31 -11.17 14.20 -6.32
CA LEU A 31 -10.65 12.85 -6.11
C LEU A 31 -10.38 12.13 -7.43
N TYR A 32 -11.19 12.40 -8.45
CA TYR A 32 -10.99 11.89 -9.80
C TYR A 32 -9.67 12.38 -10.43
N CYS A 33 -9.38 13.68 -10.38
CA CYS A 33 -8.14 14.24 -10.90
C CYS A 33 -6.91 13.69 -10.17
N ALA A 34 -6.99 13.60 -8.84
CA ALA A 34 -5.93 13.00 -8.03
C ALA A 34 -5.69 11.52 -8.40
N THR A 35 -6.76 10.73 -8.50
CA THR A 35 -6.70 9.31 -8.84
C THR A 35 -6.15 9.09 -10.25
N LYS A 36 -6.59 9.89 -11.23
CA LYS A 36 -6.10 9.84 -12.62
C LYS A 36 -4.61 10.17 -12.69
N LYS A 37 -4.16 11.19 -11.94
CA LYS A 37 -2.74 11.56 -11.90
C LYS A 37 -1.91 10.48 -11.21
N LEU A 38 -2.40 9.92 -10.11
CA LEU A 38 -1.73 8.81 -9.40
C LEU A 38 -1.59 7.58 -10.31
N SER A 39 -2.64 7.21 -11.03
CA SER A 39 -2.64 6.08 -11.98
C SER A 39 -1.68 6.31 -13.15
N SER A 40 -1.38 7.57 -13.51
CA SER A 40 -0.36 7.87 -14.53
C SER A 40 1.08 7.75 -14.02
N LEU A 41 1.28 7.79 -12.70
CA LEU A 41 2.59 7.69 -12.06
C LEU A 41 2.89 6.26 -11.59
N VAL A 42 1.86 5.56 -11.14
CA VAL A 42 1.94 4.21 -10.59
C VAL A 42 1.22 3.28 -11.55
N SER A 43 1.96 2.44 -12.27
CA SER A 43 1.41 1.46 -13.21
C SER A 43 0.86 0.21 -12.51
N ILE A 44 0.08 0.39 -11.44
CA ILE A 44 -0.63 -0.72 -10.79
C ILE A 44 -2.09 -0.34 -10.59
N ASP A 45 -2.96 -1.19 -11.12
CA ASP A 45 -4.39 -1.12 -10.89
C ASP A 45 -4.80 -2.04 -9.72
N PRO A 46 -5.66 -1.57 -8.81
CA PRO A 46 -6.19 -2.41 -7.75
C PRO A 46 -7.19 -3.42 -8.30
N ILE A 47 -7.09 -4.66 -7.82
CA ILE A 47 -8.14 -5.66 -7.97
C ILE A 47 -9.17 -5.42 -6.86
N TRP A 48 -10.41 -5.12 -7.24
CA TRP A 48 -11.49 -4.92 -6.29
C TRP A 48 -12.10 -6.25 -5.85
N ILE A 49 -11.95 -6.57 -4.57
CA ILE A 49 -12.45 -7.80 -3.96
C ILE A 49 -13.66 -7.46 -3.09
N ASP A 50 -14.76 -8.20 -3.26
CA ASP A 50 -15.91 -8.07 -2.35
C ASP A 50 -15.53 -8.60 -0.96
N CYS A 51 -15.94 -7.88 0.08
CA CYS A 51 -15.71 -8.27 1.46
C CYS A 51 -17.00 -8.16 2.27
N CYS A 52 -17.07 -8.94 3.35
CA CYS A 52 -18.15 -8.83 4.31
C CYS A 52 -18.11 -7.46 5.01
N LEU A 53 -19.29 -6.89 5.30
CA LEU A 53 -19.43 -5.62 6.00
C LEU A 53 -18.84 -5.66 7.41
N LYS A 54 -19.11 -6.73 8.18
CA LYS A 54 -18.74 -6.86 9.59
C LYS A 54 -17.38 -7.52 9.80
N SER A 55 -17.20 -8.73 9.28
CA SER A 55 -15.99 -9.54 9.53
C SER A 55 -14.81 -9.19 8.64
N CYS A 56 -15.01 -8.36 7.61
CA CYS A 56 -14.04 -8.09 6.54
C CYS A 56 -13.57 -9.36 5.79
N CYS A 57 -14.25 -10.50 5.96
CA CYS A 57 -13.98 -11.72 5.22
C CYS A 57 -14.04 -11.44 3.70
N ALA A 58 -12.97 -11.78 2.98
CA ALA A 58 -12.86 -11.59 1.55
C ALA A 58 -13.53 -12.76 0.79
N PHE A 59 -14.38 -12.45 -0.17
CA PHE A 59 -15.07 -13.46 -0.99
C PHE A 59 -14.20 -13.88 -2.18
N THR A 60 -13.14 -14.62 -1.90
CA THR A 60 -12.17 -15.14 -2.89
C THR A 60 -11.96 -16.65 -2.71
N GLY A 61 -11.28 -17.29 -3.66
CA GLY A 61 -10.96 -18.72 -3.58
C GLY A 61 -12.21 -19.59 -3.36
N ASN A 62 -12.21 -20.38 -2.30
CA ASN A 62 -13.34 -21.26 -1.94
C ASN A 62 -14.61 -20.49 -1.53
N LEU A 63 -14.49 -19.20 -1.19
CA LEU A 63 -15.60 -18.34 -0.78
C LEU A 63 -16.17 -17.52 -1.94
N LYS A 64 -15.61 -17.65 -3.15
CA LYS A 64 -15.91 -16.79 -4.30
C LYS A 64 -17.38 -16.82 -4.75
N ASP A 65 -18.09 -17.93 -4.51
CA ASP A 65 -19.47 -18.13 -4.95
C ASP A 65 -20.48 -17.95 -3.81
N LEU A 66 -20.01 -17.71 -2.59
CA LEU A 66 -20.87 -17.47 -1.44
C LEU A 66 -21.59 -16.11 -1.55
N LYS A 67 -22.86 -16.12 -1.17
CA LYS A 67 -23.73 -14.94 -1.11
C LYS A 67 -23.82 -14.33 0.28
N GLU A 68 -23.40 -15.07 1.31
CA GLU A 68 -23.44 -14.68 2.71
C GLU A 68 -22.10 -15.01 3.36
N CYS A 69 -21.71 -14.22 4.35
CA CYS A 69 -20.46 -14.42 5.05
C CYS A 69 -20.53 -15.66 5.95
N PRO A 70 -19.60 -16.62 5.83
CA PRO A 70 -19.61 -17.82 6.66
C PRO A 70 -19.33 -17.53 8.15
N ALA A 71 -18.69 -16.40 8.46
CA ALA A 71 -18.33 -16.05 9.83
C ALA A 71 -19.44 -15.28 10.59
N CYS A 72 -20.28 -14.51 9.89
CA CYS A 72 -21.28 -13.65 10.56
C CYS A 72 -22.65 -13.59 9.88
N GLY A 73 -22.89 -14.39 8.84
CA GLY A 73 -24.17 -14.50 8.14
C GLY A 73 -24.58 -13.29 7.28
N GLU A 74 -23.79 -12.21 7.27
CA GLU A 74 -24.15 -11.00 6.54
C GLU A 74 -24.12 -11.21 5.02
N ALA A 75 -25.08 -10.58 4.34
CA ALA A 75 -25.16 -10.62 2.89
C ALA A 75 -23.93 -9.99 2.23
N ARG A 76 -23.45 -10.62 1.16
CA ARG A 76 -22.37 -10.09 0.33
C ARG A 76 -22.80 -8.93 -0.54
N TYR A 77 -24.02 -8.98 -1.09
CA TYR A 77 -24.51 -8.08 -2.13
C TYR A 77 -25.61 -7.15 -1.63
N LYS A 78 -25.69 -5.94 -2.23
CA LYS A 78 -26.77 -4.97 -1.95
C LYS A 78 -28.11 -5.49 -2.48
N LYS A 79 -29.16 -5.49 -1.64
CA LYS A 79 -30.50 -6.02 -1.96
C LYS A 79 -31.22 -5.28 -3.11
N ASN A 80 -31.01 -3.97 -3.23
CA ASN A 80 -31.75 -3.11 -4.18
C ASN A 80 -30.95 -2.79 -5.46
N SER A 81 -29.93 -3.58 -5.80
CA SER A 81 -29.15 -3.36 -7.02
C SER A 81 -29.58 -4.32 -8.13
N LYS A 82 -29.82 -3.80 -9.33
CA LYS A 82 -30.06 -4.61 -10.55
C LYS A 82 -28.86 -5.50 -10.90
N LYS A 83 -27.67 -5.22 -10.36
CA LYS A 83 -26.43 -5.98 -10.55
C LYS A 83 -25.96 -6.54 -9.21
N LYS A 84 -25.20 -7.64 -9.24
CA LYS A 84 -24.51 -8.18 -8.04
C LYS A 84 -23.38 -7.24 -7.62
N VAL A 85 -23.73 -6.23 -6.83
CA VAL A 85 -22.78 -5.24 -6.30
C VAL A 85 -22.49 -5.57 -4.84
N GLY A 86 -21.23 -5.88 -4.53
CA GLY A 86 -20.78 -6.12 -3.17
C GLY A 86 -21.12 -4.95 -2.25
N ILE A 87 -21.51 -5.23 -1.01
CA ILE A 87 -21.81 -4.20 0.00
C ILE A 87 -20.55 -3.41 0.33
N LYS A 88 -19.45 -4.13 0.56
CA LYS A 88 -18.12 -3.57 0.84
C LYS A 88 -17.11 -4.18 -0.14
N LYS A 89 -16.16 -3.36 -0.60
CA LYS A 89 -15.05 -3.80 -1.45
C LYS A 89 -13.73 -3.35 -0.85
N MET A 90 -12.71 -4.16 -1.05
CA MET A 90 -11.33 -3.84 -0.70
C MET A 90 -10.50 -3.78 -1.98
N ALA A 91 -9.58 -2.82 -2.06
CA ALA A 91 -8.56 -2.79 -3.09
C ALA A 91 -7.44 -3.77 -2.73
N PHE A 92 -7.15 -4.72 -3.62
CA PHE A 92 -6.04 -5.64 -3.50
C PHE A 92 -5.04 -5.37 -4.61
N PHE A 93 -3.80 -5.08 -4.22
CA PHE A 93 -2.68 -4.98 -5.15
C PHE A 93 -1.95 -6.32 -5.18
N PRO A 94 -1.85 -6.98 -6.35
CA PRO A 94 -1.16 -8.26 -6.46
C PRO A 94 0.25 -8.19 -5.87
N LEU A 95 0.62 -9.26 -5.16
CA LEU A 95 1.93 -9.32 -4.51
C LEU A 95 3.07 -9.14 -5.52
N LYS A 96 2.95 -9.74 -6.70
CA LYS A 96 3.91 -9.59 -7.79
C LYS A 96 4.14 -8.12 -8.14
N ASP A 97 3.08 -7.35 -8.35
CA ASP A 97 3.20 -5.95 -8.78
C ASP A 97 3.79 -5.09 -7.67
N ARG A 98 3.41 -5.36 -6.41
CA ARG A 98 4.03 -4.71 -5.24
C ARG A 98 5.53 -4.98 -5.16
N LEU A 99 5.94 -6.24 -5.37
CA LEU A 99 7.35 -6.61 -5.38
C LEU A 99 8.10 -5.96 -6.55
N ILE A 100 7.51 -5.91 -7.74
CA ILE A 100 8.10 -5.20 -8.88
C ILE A 100 8.36 -3.75 -8.49
N ILE A 101 7.36 -3.00 -8.01
CA ILE A 101 7.57 -1.61 -7.59
C ILE A 101 8.64 -1.49 -6.51
N GLN A 102 8.57 -2.36 -5.49
CA GLN A 102 9.49 -2.31 -4.38
C GLN A 102 10.95 -2.55 -4.81
N TYR A 103 11.20 -3.37 -5.83
CA TYR A 103 12.56 -3.70 -6.28
C TYR A 103 12.96 -3.02 -7.60
N GLN A 104 12.07 -2.24 -8.23
CA GLN A 104 12.33 -1.60 -9.53
C GLN A 104 13.40 -0.51 -9.43
N ASN A 105 13.52 0.18 -8.30
CA ASN A 105 14.58 1.14 -8.07
C ASN A 105 15.85 0.40 -7.64
N PHE A 106 16.94 0.57 -8.39
CA PHE A 106 18.21 -0.11 -8.13
C PHE A 106 18.81 0.21 -6.76
N ASN A 107 18.87 1.49 -6.38
CA ASN A 107 19.44 1.87 -5.09
C ASN A 107 18.60 1.29 -3.94
N TRP A 108 17.28 1.39 -4.04
CA TRP A 108 16.38 0.85 -3.04
C TRP A 108 16.43 -0.68 -2.96
N SER A 109 16.59 -1.37 -4.09
CA SER A 109 16.71 -2.83 -4.09
C SER A 109 18.00 -3.32 -3.45
N LEU A 110 19.08 -2.52 -3.47
CA LEU A 110 20.30 -2.78 -2.70
C LEU A 110 20.05 -2.57 -1.20
N GLU A 111 19.42 -1.47 -0.80
CA GLU A 111 19.09 -1.20 0.61
C GLU A 111 18.20 -2.29 1.22
N LEU A 112 17.23 -2.81 0.46
CA LEU A 112 16.36 -3.89 0.90
C LEU A 112 17.09 -5.22 1.16
N GLN A 113 18.31 -5.38 0.65
CA GLN A 113 19.16 -6.55 0.94
C GLN A 113 19.93 -6.40 2.25
N TYR A 114 19.83 -5.25 2.94
CA TYR A 114 20.55 -4.95 4.18
C TYR A 114 20.55 -6.11 5.17
N ARG A 115 19.37 -6.62 5.56
CA ARG A 115 19.31 -7.67 6.59
C ARG A 115 19.95 -8.97 6.14
N ALA A 116 19.79 -9.34 4.87
CA ALA A 116 20.42 -10.55 4.32
C ALA A 116 21.95 -10.41 4.29
N ASN A 117 22.47 -9.26 3.90
CA ASN A 117 23.90 -8.98 3.90
C ASN A 117 24.46 -8.90 5.33
N TYR A 118 23.71 -8.28 6.24
CA TYR A 118 24.07 -8.14 7.64
C TYR A 118 24.19 -9.50 8.34
N THR A 119 23.24 -10.41 8.15
CA THR A 119 23.29 -11.74 8.77
C THR A 119 24.39 -12.64 8.20
N MET A 120 24.92 -12.30 7.02
CA MET A 120 26.10 -12.96 6.44
C MET A 120 27.43 -12.34 6.90
N SER A 121 27.40 -11.22 7.63
CA SER A 121 28.61 -10.54 8.09
C SER A 121 29.32 -11.31 9.21
N GLN A 122 30.64 -11.18 9.28
CA GLN A 122 31.44 -11.75 10.38
C GLN A 122 31.04 -11.18 11.74
N GLU A 123 30.65 -9.91 11.78
CA GLU A 123 30.21 -9.22 13.00
C GLU A 123 28.97 -9.89 13.61
N TYR A 124 27.97 -10.19 12.77
CA TYR A 124 26.77 -10.92 13.18
C TYR A 124 27.10 -12.34 13.63
N LEU A 125 27.87 -13.08 12.82
CA LEU A 125 28.21 -14.49 13.08
C LEU A 125 29.04 -14.69 14.35
N GLN A 126 29.85 -13.71 14.73
CA GLN A 126 30.66 -13.80 15.94
C GLN A 126 29.84 -13.54 17.22
N HIS A 127 28.58 -13.08 17.12
CA HIS A 127 27.66 -12.82 18.25
C HIS A 127 28.29 -11.99 19.39
N ARG A 128 29.25 -11.12 19.06
CA ARG A 128 30.02 -10.37 20.06
C ARG A 128 29.33 -9.08 20.51
N LEU A 129 28.46 -8.50 19.67
CA LEU A 129 27.80 -7.20 19.90
C LEU A 129 26.41 -7.17 19.25
N TYR A 130 25.51 -6.35 19.78
CA TYR A 130 24.29 -5.95 19.08
C TYR A 130 24.67 -5.00 17.94
N GLY A 131 24.48 -5.42 16.69
CA GLY A 131 24.77 -4.59 15.51
C GLY A 131 23.51 -4.12 14.78
N ASP A 132 22.36 -4.73 15.06
CA ASP A 132 21.07 -4.40 14.48
C ASP A 132 19.92 -4.60 15.48
N ILE A 133 18.80 -3.92 15.24
CA ILE A 133 17.62 -3.96 16.14
C ILE A 133 17.01 -5.36 16.26
N PHE A 134 17.25 -6.23 15.28
CA PHE A 134 16.75 -7.60 15.19
C PHE A 134 17.69 -8.64 15.82
N ASP A 135 18.74 -8.23 16.53
CA ASP A 135 19.68 -9.15 17.19
C ASP A 135 19.24 -9.54 18.61
N GLY A 136 18.15 -8.95 19.09
CA GLY A 136 17.55 -9.28 20.38
C GLY A 136 16.96 -10.69 20.40
N ARG A 137 17.05 -11.39 21.55
CA ARG A 137 16.49 -12.74 21.76
C ARG A 137 14.96 -12.87 21.56
N ARG A 138 14.27 -11.75 21.32
CA ARG A 138 12.80 -11.68 21.12
C ARG A 138 12.41 -11.47 19.65
N TYR A 139 13.40 -11.34 18.77
CA TYR A 139 13.23 -11.21 17.33
C TYR A 139 13.89 -12.40 16.62
#